data_AF-A0A165WXG9-F1
#
_entry.id   AF-A0A165WXG9-F1
#
_cell.length_a   1.000
_cell.length_b   1.000
_cell.length_c   1.000
_cell.angle_alpha   90.00
_cell.angle_beta   90.00
_cell.angle_gamma   90.00
#
_symmetry.space_group_name_H-M   'P 1'
#
loop_
_entity.id
_entity.type
_entity.pdbx_description
1 polymer ?
#
loop_
_entity_poly.entity_id
_entity_poly.type
_entity_poly.pdbx_seq_one_letter_code
_entity_poly.pdbx_strand_id
1 'polypeptide(L)'
;MDITDDASIHAAVADLEKKLCGAALDVLVNNAGVALENDIEHDGLRTRFEKTFSVNAFGTVVAAEAFRPLPKLYRTPGDPATENFKLAFMYFNYGDHTMDMMALVSITRRLFSCRAALYSYFSLDMLIAMVASSTLDYLPPAQIGYMGIAAVVVYAYDWLLFASEEVEIVSERGMSWSIAIYFLSRISACAHIILIAVIILTPLENCAAIFLVTGTCRIMSMASTSYLFLLRVQAVYHQSRPITVIFGCCWLATIGLNILVSVSTRAAHITGLHYCTSTETRYYALPSSSSFVNDTLIFLAISYRLAADAATEHNWRSWTQSVTKGRGLYRLSRSLMLSGQVYYTTVILFFFVNLVMMCSPLVPVIMHYSLINTYITFTNIMACKIFRGIALGMMQDSPSSWNTARIGAALDSRAPHRCRAVPRAP
;
A
#
# COMPACT_ATOMS: atom_id res chain seq x y z
N MET A 1 -32.47 -6.37 0.56
CA MET A 1 -31.79 -6.73 -0.69
C MET A 1 -30.87 -7.88 -0.35
N ASP A 2 -31.19 -9.06 -0.84
CA ASP A 2 -30.22 -10.15 -0.95
C ASP A 2 -29.28 -9.81 -2.12
N ILE A 3 -27.97 -9.83 -1.88
CA ILE A 3 -26.96 -9.51 -2.90
C ILE A 3 -26.50 -10.74 -3.68
N THR A 4 -26.97 -11.94 -3.30
CA THR A 4 -26.69 -13.18 -4.04
C THR A 4 -27.70 -13.45 -5.16
N ASP A 5 -28.78 -12.66 -5.21
CA ASP A 5 -29.86 -12.76 -6.20
C ASP A 5 -29.95 -11.49 -7.05
N ASP A 6 -29.72 -11.63 -8.35
CA ASP A 6 -29.76 -10.55 -9.33
C ASP A 6 -31.15 -9.87 -9.38
N ALA A 7 -32.24 -10.63 -9.22
CA ALA A 7 -33.59 -10.07 -9.25
C ALA A 7 -33.84 -9.14 -8.05
N SER A 8 -33.39 -9.55 -6.86
CA SER A 8 -33.38 -8.73 -5.65
C SER A 8 -32.56 -7.45 -5.81
N ILE A 9 -31.39 -7.53 -6.45
CA ILE A 9 -30.54 -6.35 -6.73
C ILE A 9 -31.26 -5.38 -7.68
N HIS A 10 -31.79 -5.86 -8.81
CA HIS A 10 -32.49 -5.03 -9.79
C HIS A 10 -33.75 -4.38 -9.20
N ALA A 11 -34.49 -5.11 -8.36
CA ALA A 11 -35.64 -4.55 -7.66
C ALA A 11 -35.25 -3.41 -6.71
N ALA A 12 -34.11 -3.55 -6.01
CA ALA A 12 -33.59 -2.51 -5.14
C ALA A 12 -33.10 -1.27 -5.92
N VAL A 13 -32.46 -1.46 -7.07
CA VAL A 13 -32.08 -0.36 -7.98
C VAL A 13 -33.31 0.42 -8.43
N ALA A 14 -34.36 -0.28 -8.90
CA ALA A 14 -35.59 0.35 -9.37
C ALA A 14 -36.36 1.09 -8.26
N ASP A 15 -36.38 0.55 -7.04
CA ASP A 15 -36.96 1.24 -5.87
C ASP A 15 -36.16 2.49 -5.49
N LEU A 16 -34.83 2.42 -5.55
CA LEU A 16 -33.96 3.55 -5.25
C LEU A 16 -34.07 4.65 -6.31
N GLU A 17 -34.14 4.31 -7.61
CA GLU A 17 -34.38 5.27 -8.70
C GLU A 17 -35.64 6.09 -8.47
N LYS A 18 -36.73 5.41 -8.07
CA LYS A 18 -38.00 6.08 -7.73
C LYS A 18 -37.84 7.03 -6.56
N LYS A 19 -37.09 6.64 -5.52
CA LYS A 19 -36.85 7.46 -4.32
C LYS A 19 -35.92 8.63 -4.58
N LEU A 20 -34.94 8.47 -5.47
CA LEU A 20 -34.02 9.52 -5.84
C LEU A 20 -34.71 10.61 -6.68
N CYS A 21 -35.82 10.31 -7.37
CA CYS A 21 -36.57 11.29 -8.18
C CYS A 21 -35.67 12.07 -9.15
N GLY A 22 -34.68 11.38 -9.75
CA GLY A 22 -33.69 12.01 -10.61
C GLY A 22 -32.57 12.75 -9.88
N ALA A 23 -32.37 12.56 -8.57
CA ALA A 23 -31.11 12.88 -7.88
C ALA A 23 -30.04 11.81 -8.17
N ALA A 24 -28.76 12.16 -8.01
CA ALA A 24 -27.67 11.20 -8.16
C ALA A 24 -27.45 10.44 -6.85
N LEU A 25 -26.96 9.20 -6.94
CA LEU A 25 -26.47 8.46 -5.77
C LEU A 25 -25.04 8.91 -5.42
N ASP A 26 -24.86 9.47 -4.22
CA ASP A 26 -23.57 10.01 -3.78
C ASP A 26 -22.62 8.94 -3.19
N VAL A 27 -23.15 8.00 -2.42
CA VAL A 27 -22.37 6.98 -1.71
C VAL A 27 -23.07 5.62 -1.82
N LEU A 28 -22.32 4.59 -2.22
CA LEU A 28 -22.74 3.20 -2.13
C LEU A 28 -21.89 2.51 -1.06
N VAL A 29 -22.55 2.00 -0.02
CA VAL A 29 -21.90 1.25 1.06
C VAL A 29 -22.24 -0.22 0.91
N ASN A 30 -21.27 -1.01 0.48
CA ASN A 30 -21.39 -2.46 0.41
C ASN A 30 -20.91 -3.07 1.73
N ASN A 31 -21.87 -3.45 2.57
CA ASN A 31 -21.65 -3.95 3.94
C ASN A 31 -22.14 -5.40 4.14
N ALA A 32 -22.70 -6.03 3.11
CA ALA A 32 -23.15 -7.41 3.22
C ALA A 32 -21.93 -8.36 3.28
N GLY A 33 -21.91 -9.24 4.27
CA GLY A 33 -20.88 -10.25 4.43
C GLY A 33 -21.32 -11.40 5.34
N VAL A 34 -20.84 -12.61 5.06
CA VAL A 34 -21.11 -13.82 5.86
C VAL A 34 -19.80 -14.48 6.28
N ALA A 35 -19.71 -14.83 7.56
CA ALA A 35 -18.63 -15.61 8.16
C ALA A 35 -19.17 -16.98 8.53
N LEU A 36 -18.68 -18.03 7.88
CA LEU A 36 -19.15 -19.40 8.04
C LEU A 36 -18.11 -20.23 8.77
N GLU A 37 -18.17 -20.24 10.11
CA GLU A 37 -16.99 -20.55 10.94
C GLU A 37 -16.89 -21.99 11.48
N ASN A 38 -17.96 -22.79 11.46
CA ASN A 38 -17.93 -24.14 12.04
C ASN A 38 -18.54 -25.16 11.08
N ASP A 39 -17.77 -26.21 10.77
CA ASP A 39 -18.08 -27.42 9.98
C ASP A 39 -17.68 -27.45 8.49
N ILE A 40 -16.38 -27.34 8.19
CA ILE A 40 -15.83 -27.80 6.88
C ILE A 40 -16.04 -29.32 6.73
N GLU A 41 -16.01 -30.06 7.84
CA GLU A 41 -16.24 -31.52 7.87
C GLU A 41 -17.66 -31.91 7.45
N HIS A 42 -18.67 -31.08 7.75
CA HIS A 42 -20.07 -31.40 7.43
C HIS A 42 -20.52 -30.88 6.05
N ASP A 43 -20.13 -29.65 5.69
CA ASP A 43 -20.65 -28.97 4.49
C ASP A 43 -19.74 -29.12 3.26
N GLY A 44 -18.49 -29.53 3.47
CA GLY A 44 -17.46 -29.61 2.44
C GLY A 44 -16.90 -28.24 2.04
N LEU A 45 -15.59 -28.23 1.73
CA LEU A 45 -14.83 -27.01 1.41
C LEU A 45 -15.44 -26.24 0.23
N ARG A 46 -15.87 -26.92 -0.83
CA ARG A 46 -16.43 -26.28 -2.03
C ARG A 46 -17.69 -25.47 -1.72
N THR A 47 -18.65 -26.08 -1.03
CA THR A 47 -19.95 -25.44 -0.70
C THR A 47 -19.75 -24.20 0.16
N ARG A 48 -18.78 -24.25 1.08
CA ARG A 48 -18.41 -23.10 1.93
C ARG A 48 -17.86 -21.96 1.09
N PHE A 49 -16.88 -22.25 0.24
CA PHE A 49 -16.31 -21.25 -0.66
C PHE A 49 -17.38 -20.64 -1.56
N GLU A 50 -18.24 -21.45 -2.18
CA GLU A 50 -19.31 -20.92 -3.04
C GLU A 50 -20.25 -19.99 -2.28
N LYS A 51 -20.70 -20.36 -1.08
CA LYS A 51 -21.58 -19.50 -0.24
C LYS A 51 -20.87 -18.22 0.20
N THR A 52 -19.66 -18.33 0.71
CA THR A 52 -18.88 -17.21 1.23
C THR A 52 -18.53 -16.22 0.10
N PHE A 53 -18.02 -16.70 -1.03
CA PHE A 53 -17.70 -15.85 -2.20
C PHE A 53 -18.96 -15.29 -2.86
N SER A 54 -20.10 -16.00 -2.86
CA SER A 54 -21.36 -15.50 -3.44
C SER A 54 -21.82 -14.19 -2.80
N VAL A 55 -21.69 -14.07 -1.48
CA VAL A 55 -22.04 -12.85 -0.74
C VAL A 55 -20.88 -11.87 -0.77
N ASN A 56 -19.72 -12.30 -0.28
CA ASN A 56 -18.64 -11.38 0.08
C ASN A 56 -17.94 -10.81 -1.15
N ALA A 57 -17.86 -11.56 -2.26
CA ALA A 57 -17.16 -11.16 -3.47
C ALA A 57 -18.13 -10.87 -4.63
N PHE A 58 -18.85 -11.88 -5.12
CA PHE A 58 -19.68 -11.77 -6.32
C PHE A 58 -20.85 -10.83 -6.12
N GLY A 59 -21.66 -11.04 -5.08
CA GLY A 59 -22.83 -10.22 -4.81
C GLY A 59 -22.49 -8.75 -4.60
N THR A 60 -21.38 -8.48 -3.93
CA THR A 60 -20.87 -7.12 -3.75
C THR A 60 -20.47 -6.46 -5.08
N VAL A 61 -19.80 -7.22 -5.96
CA VAL A 61 -19.41 -6.74 -7.29
C VAL A 61 -20.64 -6.46 -8.15
N VAL A 62 -21.59 -7.42 -8.20
CA VAL A 62 -22.81 -7.32 -9.01
C VAL A 62 -23.68 -6.18 -8.51
N ALA A 63 -23.79 -5.98 -7.19
CA ALA A 63 -24.44 -4.80 -6.62
C ALA A 63 -23.72 -3.52 -7.06
N ALA A 64 -22.39 -3.45 -6.93
CA ALA A 64 -21.65 -2.26 -7.35
C ALA A 64 -21.86 -1.95 -8.86
N GLU A 65 -21.91 -2.97 -9.70
CA GLU A 65 -22.21 -2.84 -11.14
C GLU A 65 -23.65 -2.38 -11.39
N ALA A 66 -24.64 -2.98 -10.72
CA ALA A 66 -26.06 -2.67 -10.92
C ALA A 66 -26.43 -1.25 -10.46
N PHE A 67 -25.79 -0.75 -9.40
CA PHE A 67 -25.98 0.62 -8.91
C PHE A 67 -25.11 1.66 -9.65
N ARG A 68 -24.20 1.23 -10.54
CA ARG A 68 -23.31 2.09 -11.34
C ARG A 68 -23.99 3.15 -12.23
N PRO A 69 -25.20 2.97 -12.79
CA PRO A 69 -25.82 3.98 -13.65
C PRO A 69 -26.56 5.09 -12.87
N LEU A 70 -26.74 4.95 -11.55
CA LEU A 70 -27.43 5.92 -10.69
C LEU A 70 -26.63 7.19 -10.28
N PRO A 71 -25.29 7.17 -10.20
CA PRO A 71 -24.50 8.38 -10.23
C PRO A 71 -24.71 9.02 -11.60
N LYS A 72 -25.24 10.24 -11.65
CA LYS A 72 -25.34 11.00 -12.90
C LYS A 72 -23.95 11.24 -13.48
N LEU A 73 -23.48 10.33 -14.33
CA LEU A 73 -22.40 10.55 -15.26
C LEU A 73 -22.96 11.44 -16.37
N TYR A 74 -23.03 12.75 -16.11
CA TYR A 74 -22.80 13.84 -17.08
C TYR A 74 -23.04 15.19 -16.38
N ARG A 75 -21.97 15.79 -15.86
CA ARG A 75 -21.78 17.25 -15.97
C ARG A 75 -20.53 17.46 -16.81
N THR A 76 -20.66 18.39 -17.76
CA THR A 76 -19.76 18.72 -18.86
C THR A 76 -18.26 18.59 -18.56
N PRO A 77 -17.43 18.18 -19.54
CA PRO A 77 -15.97 18.17 -19.39
C PRO A 77 -15.47 19.56 -18.98
N GLY A 78 -14.96 19.69 -17.75
CA GLY A 78 -14.40 20.95 -17.22
C GLY A 78 -14.96 21.43 -15.87
N ASP A 79 -15.98 20.78 -15.30
CA ASP A 79 -16.49 21.12 -13.96
C ASP A 79 -15.70 20.34 -12.87
N PRO A 80 -15.10 20.97 -11.85
CA PRO A 80 -14.28 20.31 -10.81
C PRO A 80 -15.03 19.32 -9.88
N ALA A 81 -16.29 18.98 -10.15
CA ALA A 81 -17.14 18.14 -9.31
C ALA A 81 -17.25 16.67 -9.74
N THR A 82 -16.50 16.22 -10.74
CA THR A 82 -16.56 14.86 -11.33
C THR A 82 -15.94 13.75 -10.44
N GLU A 83 -15.56 14.03 -9.19
CA GLU A 83 -14.77 13.13 -8.32
C GLU A 83 -15.54 12.50 -7.13
N ASN A 84 -16.86 12.65 -7.02
CA ASN A 84 -17.54 12.42 -5.73
C ASN A 84 -18.29 11.09 -5.51
N PHE A 85 -18.28 10.14 -6.46
CA PHE A 85 -18.86 8.81 -6.15
C PHE A 85 -17.91 8.03 -5.23
N LYS A 86 -18.35 7.79 -3.99
CA LYS A 86 -17.58 7.04 -2.99
C LYS A 86 -18.17 5.64 -2.86
N LEU A 87 -17.41 4.65 -3.30
CA LEU A 87 -17.68 3.25 -3.02
C LEU A 87 -16.96 2.89 -1.71
N ALA A 88 -17.74 2.56 -0.68
CA ALA A 88 -17.22 2.15 0.62
C ALA A 88 -17.53 0.68 0.85
N PHE A 89 -16.55 -0.06 1.33
CA PHE A 89 -16.71 -1.43 1.81
C PHE A 89 -16.47 -1.46 3.32
N MET A 90 -17.28 -2.23 4.06
CA MET A 90 -17.11 -2.43 5.50
C MET A 90 -17.19 -3.92 5.78
N TYR A 91 -16.09 -4.50 6.29
CA TYR A 91 -15.97 -5.96 6.49
C TYR A 91 -15.49 -6.31 7.90
N PHE A 92 -16.05 -7.39 8.44
CA PHE A 92 -15.60 -8.06 9.67
C PHE A 92 -14.75 -9.29 9.28
N ASN A 93 -13.62 -9.52 9.98
CA ASN A 93 -12.51 -10.33 9.47
C ASN A 93 -12.40 -11.72 10.12
N TYR A 94 -12.36 -12.77 9.30
CA TYR A 94 -11.93 -14.14 9.63
C TYR A 94 -11.29 -14.81 8.40
N GLY A 95 -10.53 -15.91 8.58
CA GLY A 95 -9.58 -16.47 7.60
C GLY A 95 -10.05 -16.65 6.14
N ASP A 96 -11.30 -17.06 5.90
CA ASP A 96 -11.87 -17.20 4.54
C ASP A 96 -12.15 -15.84 3.87
N HIS A 97 -12.42 -14.80 4.66
CA HIS A 97 -12.70 -13.44 4.17
C HIS A 97 -11.51 -12.76 3.51
N THR A 98 -10.29 -13.20 3.81
CA THR A 98 -9.08 -12.63 3.20
C THR A 98 -9.06 -12.85 1.69
N MET A 99 -9.55 -14.00 1.20
CA MET A 99 -9.60 -14.30 -0.23
C MET A 99 -10.76 -13.57 -0.94
N ASP A 100 -11.92 -13.44 -0.29
CA ASP A 100 -13.05 -12.68 -0.82
C ASP A 100 -12.69 -11.21 -1.01
N MET A 101 -12.05 -10.62 0.01
CA MET A 101 -11.59 -9.23 -0.01
C MET A 101 -10.63 -8.99 -1.17
N MET A 102 -9.71 -9.92 -1.42
CA MET A 102 -8.73 -9.82 -2.50
C MET A 102 -9.35 -10.04 -3.89
N ALA A 103 -10.29 -10.98 -4.03
CA ALA A 103 -11.06 -11.17 -5.26
C ALA A 103 -11.85 -9.91 -5.62
N LEU A 104 -12.52 -9.34 -4.63
CA LEU A 104 -13.32 -8.13 -4.77
C LEU A 104 -12.50 -6.90 -5.15
N VAL A 105 -11.31 -6.71 -4.56
CA VAL A 105 -10.38 -5.64 -4.96
C VAL A 105 -9.96 -5.80 -6.43
N SER A 106 -9.62 -7.03 -6.84
CA SER A 106 -9.18 -7.34 -8.21
C SER A 106 -10.29 -7.06 -9.23
N ILE A 107 -11.53 -7.44 -8.91
CA ILE A 107 -12.71 -7.24 -9.77
C ILE A 107 -13.13 -5.77 -9.81
N THR A 108 -13.19 -5.10 -8.66
CA THR A 108 -13.55 -3.67 -8.57
C THR A 108 -12.55 -2.80 -9.33
N ARG A 109 -11.25 -3.15 -9.30
CA ARG A 109 -10.22 -2.45 -10.08
C ARG A 109 -10.45 -2.56 -11.59
N ARG A 110 -10.90 -3.73 -12.08
CA ARG A 110 -11.20 -3.94 -13.51
C ARG A 110 -12.48 -3.22 -13.95
N LEU A 111 -13.53 -3.23 -13.13
CA LEU A 111 -14.84 -2.68 -13.49
C LEU A 111 -14.90 -1.15 -13.44
N PHE A 112 -14.26 -0.51 -12.46
CA PHE A 112 -14.46 0.92 -12.21
C PHE A 112 -13.41 1.83 -12.85
N SER A 113 -12.31 1.32 -13.40
CA SER A 113 -11.21 2.11 -14.00
C SER A 113 -10.68 3.26 -13.11
N CYS A 114 -11.06 3.30 -11.84
CA CYS A 114 -10.81 4.41 -10.93
C CYS A 114 -9.51 4.13 -10.17
N ARG A 115 -8.38 4.55 -10.76
CA ARG A 115 -7.03 4.30 -10.23
C ARG A 115 -6.74 4.92 -8.85
N ALA A 116 -7.43 5.99 -8.47
CA ALA A 116 -7.02 6.83 -7.33
C ALA A 116 -7.78 6.57 -6.01
N ALA A 117 -9.11 6.34 -6.04
CA ALA A 117 -9.93 6.27 -4.83
C ALA A 117 -9.86 4.90 -4.12
N LEU A 118 -9.75 3.80 -4.86
CA LEU A 118 -9.64 2.45 -4.29
C LEU A 118 -8.31 2.21 -3.56
N TYR A 119 -7.26 2.96 -3.91
CA TYR A 119 -5.89 2.70 -3.47
C TYR A 119 -5.55 3.20 -2.06
N SER A 120 -6.22 4.25 -1.59
CA SER A 120 -6.10 4.71 -0.20
C SER A 120 -6.96 3.87 0.75
N TYR A 121 -8.09 3.36 0.24
CA TYR A 121 -8.93 2.35 0.91
C TYR A 121 -8.15 1.04 1.12
N PHE A 122 -7.45 0.54 0.09
CA PHE A 122 -6.64 -0.68 0.16
C PHE A 122 -5.56 -0.66 1.26
N SER A 123 -4.87 0.47 1.47
CA SER A 123 -3.82 0.57 2.50
C SER A 123 -4.38 0.59 3.92
N LEU A 124 -5.55 1.21 4.12
CA LEU A 124 -6.20 1.28 5.42
C LEU A 124 -6.97 -0.01 5.74
N ASP A 125 -7.67 -0.59 4.75
CA ASP A 125 -8.37 -1.87 4.92
C ASP A 125 -7.40 -3.04 5.03
N MET A 126 -6.25 -3.02 4.34
CA MET A 126 -5.20 -4.03 4.54
C MET A 126 -4.60 -3.91 5.94
N LEU A 127 -4.41 -2.69 6.45
CA LEU A 127 -4.02 -2.46 7.84
C LEU A 127 -5.09 -2.95 8.82
N ILE A 128 -6.37 -2.64 8.57
CA ILE A 128 -7.50 -3.09 9.38
C ILE A 128 -7.62 -4.61 9.34
N ALA A 129 -7.46 -5.25 8.18
CA ALA A 129 -7.50 -6.70 8.04
C ALA A 129 -6.34 -7.40 8.77
N MET A 130 -5.15 -6.82 8.67
CA MET A 130 -3.94 -7.27 9.36
C MET A 130 -4.05 -7.12 10.88
N VAL A 131 -4.67 -6.04 11.38
CA VAL A 131 -4.88 -5.78 12.81
C VAL A 131 -6.08 -6.55 13.36
N ALA A 132 -7.18 -6.66 12.60
CA ALA A 132 -8.37 -7.41 12.98
C ALA A 132 -8.07 -8.91 13.12
N SER A 133 -7.23 -9.48 12.24
CA SER A 133 -6.76 -10.86 12.37
C SER A 133 -6.01 -11.14 13.68
N SER A 134 -5.52 -10.10 14.36
CA SER A 134 -4.72 -10.22 15.60
C SER A 134 -5.47 -9.93 16.90
N THR A 135 -6.74 -9.48 16.82
CA THR A 135 -7.46 -8.88 17.96
C THR A 135 -8.70 -9.65 18.45
N LEU A 136 -9.03 -10.83 17.89
CA LEU A 136 -10.18 -11.61 18.36
C LEU A 136 -9.79 -12.81 19.24
N ASP A 137 -10.63 -13.03 20.26
CA ASP A 137 -10.45 -13.80 21.49
C ASP A 137 -9.90 -15.24 21.37
N TYR A 138 -9.26 -15.66 22.48
CA TYR A 138 -8.79 -17.00 22.86
C TYR A 138 -9.32 -18.16 21.98
N LEU A 139 -8.43 -18.85 21.24
CA LEU A 139 -8.39 -20.31 20.91
C LEU A 139 -7.43 -20.59 19.69
N PRO A 140 -7.13 -21.85 19.31
CA PRO A 140 -5.87 -22.65 19.40
C PRO A 140 -4.72 -22.29 18.40
N PRO A 141 -3.58 -23.04 18.35
CA PRO A 141 -2.47 -22.89 17.36
C PRO A 141 -2.82 -22.72 15.87
N ALA A 142 -4.06 -22.99 15.47
CA ALA A 142 -4.56 -22.76 14.12
C ALA A 142 -4.50 -21.27 13.69
N GLN A 143 -4.73 -20.32 14.61
CA GLN A 143 -4.76 -18.88 14.27
C GLN A 143 -3.42 -18.33 13.79
N ILE A 144 -2.29 -18.81 14.33
CA ILE A 144 -0.95 -18.38 13.91
C ILE A 144 -0.69 -18.85 12.46
N GLY A 145 -1.16 -20.05 12.11
CA GLY A 145 -1.17 -20.56 10.74
C GLY A 145 -1.96 -19.67 9.79
N TYR A 146 -3.16 -19.26 10.19
CA TYR A 146 -4.01 -18.36 9.40
C TYR A 146 -3.35 -16.99 9.13
N MET A 147 -2.74 -16.37 10.14
CA MET A 147 -2.03 -15.09 9.96
C MET A 147 -0.86 -15.22 8.97
N GLY A 148 -0.11 -16.32 9.04
CA GLY A 148 0.97 -16.61 8.09
C GLY A 148 0.48 -16.80 6.66
N ILE A 149 -0.59 -17.58 6.47
CA ILE A 149 -1.21 -17.80 5.16
C ILE A 149 -1.77 -16.49 4.60
N ALA A 150 -2.51 -15.73 5.41
CA ALA A 150 -3.05 -14.43 5.02
C ALA A 150 -1.94 -13.48 4.53
N ALA A 151 -0.81 -13.41 5.25
CA ALA A 151 0.33 -12.59 4.84
C ALA A 151 0.93 -13.04 3.50
N VAL A 152 1.09 -14.35 3.28
CA VAL A 152 1.55 -14.90 1.99
C VAL A 152 0.59 -14.53 0.87
N VAL A 153 -0.71 -14.71 1.09
CA VAL A 153 -1.75 -14.43 0.08
C VAL A 153 -1.75 -12.95 -0.26
N VAL A 154 -1.78 -12.05 0.74
CA VAL A 154 -1.72 -10.59 0.52
C VAL A 154 -0.50 -10.21 -0.32
N TYR A 155 0.68 -10.75 0.02
CA TYR A 155 1.91 -10.42 -0.67
C TYR A 155 1.95 -10.99 -2.10
N ALA A 156 1.45 -12.21 -2.31
CA ALA A 156 1.29 -12.79 -3.64
C ALA A 156 0.34 -11.96 -4.51
N TYR A 157 -0.75 -11.46 -3.94
CA TYR A 157 -1.67 -10.56 -4.64
C TYR A 157 -1.03 -9.21 -4.98
N ASP A 158 -0.19 -8.65 -4.11
CA ASP A 158 0.61 -7.47 -4.44
C ASP A 158 1.54 -7.74 -5.65
N TRP A 159 2.08 -8.95 -5.82
CA TRP A 159 2.78 -9.29 -7.07
C TRP A 159 1.85 -9.34 -8.27
N LEU A 160 0.72 -10.04 -8.16
CA LEU A 160 -0.22 -10.22 -9.28
C LEU A 160 -0.85 -8.91 -9.75
N LEU A 161 -1.26 -8.05 -8.82
CA LEU A 161 -1.91 -6.77 -9.14
C LEU A 161 -0.97 -5.79 -9.84
N PHE A 162 0.33 -5.89 -9.58
CA PHE A 162 1.30 -4.90 -10.04
C PHE A 162 2.30 -5.40 -11.08
N ALA A 163 2.26 -6.69 -11.42
CA ALA A 163 3.12 -7.27 -12.44
C ALA A 163 3.08 -6.50 -13.78
N SER A 164 1.89 -6.05 -14.21
CA SER A 164 1.75 -5.26 -15.46
C SER A 164 2.48 -3.92 -15.40
N GLU A 165 2.33 -3.19 -14.30
CA GLU A 165 3.01 -1.92 -14.05
C GLU A 165 4.54 -2.08 -13.94
N GLU A 166 5.00 -3.20 -13.36
CA GLU A 166 6.42 -3.48 -13.22
C GLU A 166 7.07 -3.85 -14.55
N VAL A 167 6.38 -4.64 -15.37
CA VAL A 167 6.80 -4.92 -16.75
C VAL A 167 6.88 -3.63 -17.55
N GLU A 168 5.89 -2.74 -17.42
CA GLU A 168 5.89 -1.42 -18.06
C GLU A 168 7.13 -0.60 -17.67
N ILE A 169 7.43 -0.49 -16.37
CA ILE A 169 8.61 0.24 -15.88
C ILE A 169 9.92 -0.32 -16.45
N VAL A 170 10.08 -1.65 -16.46
CA VAL A 170 11.30 -2.29 -16.96
C VAL A 170 11.40 -2.15 -18.47
N SER A 171 10.29 -2.26 -19.20
CA SER A 171 10.26 -2.14 -20.65
C SER A 171 10.61 -0.73 -21.14
N GLU A 172 10.12 0.30 -20.45
CA GLU A 172 10.30 1.69 -20.85
C GLU A 172 11.63 2.29 -20.38
N ARG A 173 12.07 1.98 -19.14
CA ARG A 173 13.29 2.58 -18.54
C ARG A 173 14.52 1.67 -18.59
N GLY A 174 14.34 0.38 -18.89
CA GLY A 174 15.38 -0.63 -18.70
C GLY A 174 15.73 -0.87 -17.23
N MET A 175 16.70 -1.76 -17.01
CA MET A 175 17.15 -2.15 -15.66
C MET A 175 18.09 -1.10 -15.06
N SER A 176 17.55 -0.03 -14.48
CA SER A 176 18.34 0.94 -13.71
C SER A 176 18.71 0.40 -12.32
N TRP A 177 19.75 0.98 -11.69
CA TRP A 177 20.20 0.59 -10.34
C TRP A 177 19.08 0.66 -9.29
N SER A 178 18.27 1.72 -9.30
CA SER A 178 17.15 1.87 -8.37
C SER A 178 16.04 0.83 -8.61
N ILE A 179 15.83 0.41 -9.86
CA ILE A 179 14.87 -0.65 -10.22
C ILE A 179 15.39 -2.02 -9.76
N ALA A 180 16.69 -2.29 -9.93
CA ALA A 180 17.30 -3.53 -9.43
C ALA A 180 17.16 -3.67 -7.90
N ILE A 181 17.39 -2.59 -7.16
CA ILE A 181 17.20 -2.56 -5.69
C ILE A 181 15.73 -2.73 -5.32
N TYR A 182 14.81 -2.15 -6.10
CA TYR A 182 13.39 -2.34 -5.92
C TYR A 182 12.98 -3.82 -6.04
N PHE A 183 13.44 -4.52 -7.07
CA PHE A 183 13.16 -5.96 -7.20
C PHE A 183 13.84 -6.78 -6.10
N LEU A 184 15.07 -6.44 -5.72
CA LEU A 184 15.75 -7.08 -4.59
C LEU A 184 14.93 -6.96 -3.30
N SER A 185 14.39 -5.77 -3.03
CA SER A 185 13.49 -5.50 -1.89
C SER A 185 12.24 -6.39 -1.93
N ARG A 186 11.56 -6.45 -3.08
CA ARG A 186 10.33 -7.23 -3.20
C ARG A 186 10.56 -8.75 -3.13
N ILE A 187 11.59 -9.26 -3.79
CA ILE A 187 11.92 -10.70 -3.81
C ILE A 187 12.32 -11.17 -2.41
N SER A 188 13.16 -10.40 -1.73
CA SER A 188 13.60 -10.73 -0.37
C SER A 188 12.45 -10.67 0.65
N ALA A 189 11.51 -9.72 0.52
CA ALA A 189 10.28 -9.73 1.33
C ALA A 189 9.38 -10.94 1.01
N CYS A 190 9.26 -11.32 -0.27
CA CYS A 190 8.51 -12.52 -0.67
C CYS A 190 9.08 -13.77 0.01
N ALA A 191 10.40 -13.95 -0.12
CA ALA A 191 11.10 -15.07 0.47
C ALA A 191 10.95 -15.07 2.00
N HIS A 192 11.07 -13.90 2.65
CA HIS A 192 10.87 -13.78 4.09
C HIS A 192 9.48 -14.26 4.53
N ILE A 193 8.41 -13.79 3.87
CA ILE A 193 7.03 -14.15 4.23
C ILE A 193 6.75 -15.63 3.99
N ILE A 194 7.24 -16.20 2.89
CA ILE A 194 7.12 -17.64 2.59
C ILE A 194 7.84 -18.47 3.65
N LEU A 195 9.07 -18.10 4.00
CA LEU A 195 9.85 -18.81 5.02
C LEU A 195 9.18 -18.73 6.41
N ILE A 196 8.56 -17.61 6.76
CA ILE A 196 7.74 -17.49 7.97
C ILE A 196 6.56 -18.46 7.94
N ALA A 197 5.83 -18.56 6.82
CA ALA A 197 4.74 -19.52 6.68
C ALA A 197 5.23 -20.97 6.80
N VAL A 198 6.41 -21.29 6.24
CA VAL A 198 7.05 -22.61 6.40
C VAL A 198 7.36 -22.90 7.86
N ILE A 199 7.95 -21.95 8.61
CA ILE A 199 8.25 -22.10 10.04
C ILE A 199 6.98 -22.40 10.86
N ILE A 200 5.85 -21.79 10.49
CA ILE A 200 4.58 -21.93 11.23
C ILE A 200 3.88 -23.24 10.88
N LEU A 201 3.84 -23.62 9.59
CA LEU A 201 2.97 -24.69 9.09
C LEU A 201 3.65 -26.06 9.03
N THR A 202 4.99 -26.12 9.00
CA THR A 202 5.71 -27.35 8.75
C THR A 202 6.60 -27.75 9.93
N PRO A 203 6.68 -29.05 10.26
CA PRO A 203 7.71 -29.55 11.17
C PRO A 203 9.07 -29.45 10.49
N LEU A 204 10.08 -28.96 11.22
CA LEU A 204 11.41 -28.67 10.68
C LEU A 204 12.49 -29.32 11.53
N GLU A 205 13.43 -30.00 10.87
CA GLU A 205 14.54 -30.66 11.56
C GLU A 205 15.58 -29.66 12.06
N ASN A 206 15.89 -28.62 11.26
CA ASN A 206 16.95 -27.66 11.56
C ASN A 206 16.41 -26.23 11.77
N CYS A 207 16.01 -25.94 13.01
CA CYS A 207 15.50 -24.63 13.40
C CYS A 207 16.53 -23.49 13.27
N ALA A 208 17.82 -23.78 13.49
CA ALA A 208 18.86 -22.76 13.40
C ALA A 208 19.03 -22.27 11.95
N ALA A 209 19.07 -23.19 10.99
CA ALA A 209 19.23 -22.87 9.58
C ALA A 209 18.05 -22.06 9.04
N ILE A 210 16.80 -22.49 9.32
CA ILE A 210 15.63 -21.80 8.78
C ILE A 210 15.49 -20.37 9.34
N PHE A 211 15.78 -20.16 10.63
CA PHE A 211 15.75 -18.84 11.23
C PHE A 211 16.87 -17.93 10.69
N LEU A 212 18.06 -18.47 10.44
CA LEU A 212 19.16 -17.73 9.82
C LEU A 212 18.80 -17.23 8.42
N VAL A 213 18.27 -18.13 7.57
CA VAL A 213 17.84 -17.78 6.21
C VAL A 213 16.70 -16.75 6.25
N THR A 214 15.71 -16.97 7.11
CA THR A 214 14.58 -16.05 7.30
C THR A 214 15.04 -14.66 7.74
N GLY A 215 15.99 -14.60 8.69
CA GLY A 215 16.61 -13.37 9.16
C GLY A 215 17.38 -12.64 8.07
N THR A 216 18.12 -13.38 7.23
CA THR A 216 18.86 -12.78 6.09
C THR A 216 17.91 -12.20 5.05
N CYS A 217 16.85 -12.92 4.67
CA CYS A 217 15.83 -12.41 3.76
C CYS A 217 15.16 -11.14 4.30
N ARG A 218 14.84 -11.13 5.61
CA ARG A 218 14.29 -9.95 6.29
C ARG A 218 15.23 -8.75 6.22
N ILE A 219 16.50 -8.93 6.60
CA ILE A 219 17.50 -7.85 6.60
C ILE A 219 17.69 -7.31 5.19
N MET A 220 17.76 -8.19 4.19
CA MET A 220 17.91 -7.79 2.78
C MET A 220 16.72 -6.93 2.32
N SER A 221 15.50 -7.34 2.65
CA SER A 221 14.29 -6.58 2.31
C SER A 221 14.27 -5.23 3.00
N MET A 222 14.55 -5.16 4.29
CA MET A 222 14.58 -3.91 5.02
C MET A 222 15.67 -2.97 4.50
N ALA A 223 16.91 -3.47 4.34
CA ALA A 223 18.05 -2.68 3.88
C ALA A 223 17.79 -2.05 2.52
N SER A 224 17.30 -2.84 1.55
CA SER A 224 16.97 -2.38 0.21
C SER A 224 15.77 -1.41 0.20
N THR A 225 14.72 -1.68 0.97
CA THR A 225 13.55 -0.78 1.10
C THR A 225 13.96 0.57 1.67
N SER A 226 14.70 0.59 2.78
CA SER A 226 15.18 1.84 3.38
C SER A 226 16.19 2.56 2.49
N TYR A 227 16.95 1.83 1.67
CA TYR A 227 17.86 2.43 0.70
C TYR A 227 17.11 3.14 -0.43
N LEU A 228 15.94 2.66 -0.87
CA LEU A 228 15.10 3.39 -1.83
C LEU A 228 14.68 4.76 -1.29
N PHE A 229 14.43 4.89 0.01
CA PHE A 229 14.15 6.18 0.64
C PHE A 229 15.40 7.06 0.73
N LEU A 230 16.56 6.48 1.04
CA LEU A 230 17.84 7.19 1.02
C LEU A 230 18.14 7.79 -0.36
N LEU A 231 17.93 7.02 -1.44
CA LEU A 231 18.08 7.50 -2.82
C LEU A 231 17.16 8.70 -3.10
N ARG A 232 15.93 8.70 -2.57
CA ARG A 232 15.00 9.83 -2.74
C ARG A 232 15.49 11.08 -2.03
N VAL A 233 15.99 10.97 -0.79
CA VAL A 233 16.57 12.10 -0.06
C VAL A 233 17.76 12.67 -0.83
N GLN A 234 18.64 11.81 -1.33
CA GLN A 234 19.78 12.22 -2.14
C GLN A 234 19.33 12.96 -3.41
N ALA A 235 18.29 12.48 -4.09
CA ALA A 235 17.75 13.13 -5.27
C ALA A 235 17.18 14.53 -4.96
N VAL A 236 16.41 14.66 -3.86
CA VAL A 236 15.78 15.93 -3.45
C VAL A 236 16.82 16.97 -3.00
N TYR A 237 17.91 16.55 -2.37
CA TYR A 237 19.00 17.41 -1.92
C TYR A 237 20.17 17.50 -2.90
N HIS A 238 19.92 17.22 -4.19
CA HIS A 238 20.93 17.31 -5.27
C HIS A 238 22.27 16.63 -4.94
N GLN A 239 22.22 15.44 -4.34
CA GLN A 239 23.39 14.64 -3.94
C GLN A 239 24.39 15.37 -3.04
N SER A 240 23.91 16.28 -2.18
CA SER A 240 24.77 16.94 -1.21
C SER A 240 25.47 15.93 -0.28
N ARG A 241 26.80 16.04 -0.19
CA ARG A 241 27.66 15.18 0.64
C ARG A 241 27.23 15.12 2.12
N PRO A 242 26.95 16.24 2.82
CA PRO A 242 26.61 16.17 4.25
C PRO A 242 25.31 15.41 4.51
N ILE A 243 24.27 15.65 3.71
CA ILE A 243 22.99 14.95 3.83
C ILE A 243 23.18 13.45 3.55
N THR A 244 23.94 13.11 2.51
CA THR A 244 24.25 11.73 2.16
C THR A 244 24.96 10.98 3.28
N VAL A 245 25.94 11.62 3.93
CA VAL A 245 26.66 11.02 5.07
C VAL A 245 25.74 10.84 6.26
N ILE A 246 24.96 11.85 6.65
CA ILE A 246 24.06 11.77 7.82
C ILE A 246 23.03 10.64 7.64
N PHE A 247 22.28 10.66 6.53
CA PHE A 247 21.25 9.66 6.27
C PHE A 247 21.84 8.28 5.96
N GLY A 248 23.03 8.22 5.34
CA GLY A 248 23.77 6.98 5.14
C GLY A 248 24.19 6.33 6.47
N CYS A 249 24.65 7.13 7.44
CA CYS A 249 24.98 6.66 8.78
C CYS A 249 23.73 6.17 9.54
N CYS A 250 22.61 6.90 9.48
CA CYS A 250 21.34 6.44 10.08
C CYS A 250 20.86 5.11 9.47
N TRP A 251 21.00 4.96 8.16
CA TRP A 251 20.68 3.73 7.45
C TRP A 251 21.58 2.56 7.87
N LEU A 252 22.90 2.77 7.94
CA LEU A 252 23.85 1.75 8.43
C LEU A 252 23.58 1.36 9.89
N ALA A 253 23.24 2.32 10.75
CA ALA A 253 22.88 2.05 12.14
C ALA A 253 21.61 1.18 12.23
N THR A 254 20.60 1.47 11.40
CA THR A 254 19.36 0.67 11.32
C THR A 254 19.65 -0.77 10.91
N ILE A 255 20.51 -0.97 9.91
CA ILE A 255 20.94 -2.31 9.47
C ILE A 255 21.72 -3.03 10.58
N GLY A 256 22.68 -2.35 11.21
CA GLY A 256 23.48 -2.91 12.29
C GLY A 256 22.63 -3.40 13.46
N LEU A 257 21.62 -2.62 13.86
CA LEU A 257 20.66 -3.02 14.90
C LEU A 257 19.82 -4.23 14.50
N ASN A 258 19.40 -4.33 13.23
CA ASN A 258 18.66 -5.48 12.74
C ASN A 258 19.51 -6.75 12.65
N ILE A 259 20.78 -6.63 12.24
CA ILE A 259 21.75 -7.73 12.26
C ILE A 259 21.98 -8.19 13.70
N LEU A 260 22.22 -7.27 14.63
CA LEU A 260 22.43 -7.57 16.04
C LEU A 260 21.28 -8.40 16.61
N VAL A 261 20.04 -7.99 16.37
CA VAL A 261 18.86 -8.73 16.85
C VAL A 261 18.75 -10.10 16.16
N SER A 262 19.00 -10.18 14.86
CA SER A 262 18.92 -11.45 14.12
C SER A 262 19.96 -12.47 14.60
N VAL A 263 21.19 -12.02 14.88
CA VAL A 263 22.27 -12.88 15.42
C VAL A 263 22.03 -13.25 16.89
N SER A 264 21.39 -12.36 17.65
CA SER A 264 21.06 -12.62 19.06
C SER A 264 19.86 -13.58 19.23
N THR A 265 19.08 -13.80 18.18
CA THR A 265 17.88 -14.64 18.23
C THR A 265 18.28 -16.11 18.25
N ARG A 266 17.91 -16.83 19.30
CA ARG A 266 18.05 -18.29 19.38
C ARG A 266 16.76 -18.98 18.94
N ALA A 267 16.90 -20.07 18.21
CA ALA A 267 15.81 -20.94 17.78
C ALA A 267 15.98 -22.32 18.41
N ALA A 268 14.88 -22.89 18.90
CA ALA A 268 14.83 -24.23 19.47
C ALA A 268 13.53 -24.94 19.07
N HIS A 269 13.52 -26.27 19.18
CA HIS A 269 12.30 -27.05 19.04
C HIS A 269 11.37 -26.84 20.23
N ILE A 270 10.07 -26.83 19.96
CA ILE A 270 9.04 -26.88 21.00
C ILE A 270 9.10 -28.26 21.67
N THR A 271 9.10 -28.31 23.00
CA THR A 271 9.24 -29.57 23.75
C THR A 271 8.15 -30.58 23.35
N GLY A 272 8.55 -31.74 22.83
CA GLY A 272 7.65 -32.80 22.38
C GLY A 272 7.07 -32.62 20.96
N LEU A 273 7.45 -31.57 20.24
CA LEU A 273 6.96 -31.26 18.90
C LEU A 273 8.12 -30.92 17.94
N HIS A 274 8.07 -31.36 16.69
CA HIS A 274 9.07 -31.02 15.66
C HIS A 274 8.92 -29.60 15.07
N TYR A 275 8.27 -28.69 15.80
CA TYR A 275 8.07 -27.29 15.38
C TYR A 275 9.13 -26.38 16.01
N CYS A 276 9.50 -25.32 15.29
CA CYS A 276 10.52 -24.37 15.72
C CYS A 276 9.90 -23.14 16.39
N THR A 277 10.48 -22.73 17.52
CA THR A 277 10.14 -21.48 18.20
C THR A 277 11.41 -20.67 18.51
N SER A 278 11.25 -19.36 18.67
CA SER A 278 12.31 -18.50 19.18
C SER A 278 12.31 -18.50 20.71
N THR A 279 13.50 -18.57 21.34
CA THR A 279 13.64 -18.70 22.80
C THR A 279 14.23 -17.47 23.50
N GLU A 280 14.89 -16.56 22.77
CA GLU A 280 15.52 -15.36 23.36
C GLU A 280 15.34 -14.14 22.46
N THR A 281 14.62 -13.13 22.94
CA THR A 281 14.33 -11.89 22.19
C THR A 281 14.50 -10.64 23.06
N ARG A 282 15.64 -10.45 23.72
CA ARG A 282 15.86 -9.34 24.68
C ARG A 282 15.79 -7.91 24.08
N TYR A 283 15.96 -7.78 22.76
CA TYR A 283 16.09 -6.49 22.04
C TYR A 283 15.07 -6.29 20.91
N TYR A 284 13.93 -6.95 20.99
CA TYR A 284 12.95 -7.09 19.90
C TYR A 284 12.31 -5.80 19.39
N ALA A 285 12.22 -4.75 20.20
CA ALA A 285 11.67 -3.46 19.76
C ALA A 285 12.69 -2.62 18.96
N LEU A 286 14.01 -2.88 19.10
CA LEU A 286 15.04 -2.08 18.43
C LEU A 286 14.92 -2.04 16.90
N PRO A 287 14.61 -3.15 16.20
CA PRO A 287 14.41 -3.15 14.76
C PRO A 287 13.31 -2.19 14.31
N SER A 288 12.11 -2.31 14.89
CA SER A 288 10.97 -1.48 14.52
C SER A 288 11.22 -0.01 14.89
N SER A 289 11.80 0.26 16.06
CA SER A 289 12.11 1.61 16.52
C SER A 289 13.18 2.29 15.67
N SER A 290 14.25 1.58 15.30
CA SER A 290 15.31 2.14 14.46
C SER A 290 14.83 2.45 13.04
N SER A 291 14.06 1.55 12.43
CA SER A 291 13.41 1.81 11.14
C SER A 291 12.44 2.99 11.22
N PHE A 292 11.64 3.08 12.28
CA PHE A 292 10.72 4.20 12.50
C PHE A 292 11.44 5.55 12.57
N VAL A 293 12.53 5.63 13.35
CA VAL A 293 13.35 6.84 13.45
C VAL A 293 13.93 7.22 12.09
N ASN A 294 14.48 6.26 11.36
CA ASN A 294 15.06 6.50 10.03
C ASN A 294 14.01 7.04 9.05
N ASP A 295 12.85 6.39 8.97
CA ASP A 295 11.76 6.79 8.07
C ASP A 295 11.19 8.17 8.44
N THR A 296 11.10 8.47 9.73
CA THR A 296 10.70 9.80 10.24
C THR A 296 11.66 10.88 9.80
N LEU A 297 12.97 10.68 9.99
CA LEU A 297 13.97 11.65 9.59
C LEU A 297 13.95 11.89 8.07
N ILE A 298 13.79 10.83 7.27
CA ILE A 298 13.73 10.92 5.81
C ILE A 298 12.47 11.70 5.39
N PHE A 299 11.31 11.36 5.94
CA PHE A 299 10.05 12.02 5.63
C PHE A 299 10.11 13.53 5.99
N LEU A 300 10.65 13.87 7.16
CA LEU A 300 10.80 15.26 7.59
C LEU A 300 11.75 16.04 6.68
N ALA A 301 12.90 15.46 6.30
CA ALA A 301 13.86 16.14 5.43
C ALA A 301 13.29 16.39 4.02
N ILE A 302 12.64 15.38 3.42
CA ILE A 302 11.97 15.53 2.13
C ILE A 302 10.90 16.62 2.23
N SER A 303 10.00 16.52 3.23
CA SER A 303 8.91 17.48 3.41
C SER A 303 9.41 18.91 3.63
N TYR A 304 10.46 19.07 4.44
CA TYR A 304 11.09 20.36 4.70
C TYR A 304 11.62 20.99 3.42
N ARG A 305 12.41 20.25 2.64
CA ARG A 305 13.01 20.77 1.40
C ARG A 305 11.95 21.16 0.38
N LEU A 306 10.97 20.28 0.16
CA LEU A 306 9.88 20.53 -0.79
C LEU A 306 9.05 21.76 -0.38
N ALA A 307 8.74 21.91 0.90
CA ALA A 307 7.99 23.05 1.39
C ALA A 307 8.80 24.35 1.39
N ALA A 308 10.10 24.28 1.66
CA ALA A 308 11.00 25.44 1.57
C ALA A 308 11.12 25.95 0.12
N ASP A 309 11.19 25.04 -0.87
CA ASP A 309 11.25 25.41 -2.29
C ASP A 309 9.92 26.02 -2.79
N ALA A 310 8.81 25.80 -2.08
CA ALA A 310 7.48 26.30 -2.44
C ALA A 310 7.04 27.56 -1.67
N ALA A 311 7.64 27.85 -0.52
CA ALA A 311 7.30 28.99 0.31
C ALA A 311 7.98 30.27 -0.23
N THR A 312 7.31 30.95 -1.16
CA THR A 312 7.75 32.27 -1.67
C THR A 312 7.60 33.39 -0.64
N GLU A 313 6.81 33.16 0.43
CA GLU A 313 6.60 34.08 1.55
C GLU A 313 6.90 33.39 2.88
N HIS A 314 7.57 34.08 3.81
CA HIS A 314 7.99 33.62 5.15
C HIS A 314 6.83 33.36 6.15
N ASN A 315 5.65 32.97 5.66
CA ASN A 315 4.46 32.74 6.48
C ASN A 315 4.33 31.25 6.87
N TRP A 316 4.27 30.93 8.17
CA TRP A 316 4.03 29.56 8.65
C TRP A 316 2.76 28.92 8.06
N ARG A 317 1.74 29.75 7.76
CA ARG A 317 0.48 29.30 7.13
C ARG A 317 0.65 28.88 5.67
N SER A 318 1.53 29.53 4.90
CA SER A 318 1.81 29.11 3.52
C SER A 318 2.66 27.84 3.50
N TRP A 319 3.63 27.72 4.41
CA TRP A 319 4.43 26.51 4.60
C TRP A 319 3.56 25.31 5.00
N THR A 320 2.69 25.45 6.00
CA THR A 320 1.78 24.37 6.42
C THR A 320 0.77 24.00 5.34
N GLN A 321 0.27 24.97 4.56
CA GLN A 321 -0.59 24.67 3.41
C GLN A 321 0.16 23.98 2.27
N SER A 322 1.44 24.33 2.07
CA SER A 322 2.31 23.63 1.15
C SER A 322 2.44 22.19 1.60
N VAL A 323 2.93 21.92 2.81
CA VAL A 323 3.07 20.56 3.34
C VAL A 323 1.74 19.80 3.26
N THR A 324 0.67 20.26 3.91
CA THR A 324 -0.57 19.47 4.06
C THR A 324 -1.42 19.33 2.79
N LYS A 325 -1.43 20.34 1.90
CA LYS A 325 -2.30 20.35 0.71
C LYS A 325 -1.54 20.27 -0.60
N GLY A 326 -0.22 20.34 -0.56
CA GLY A 326 0.62 20.47 -1.75
C GLY A 326 0.45 21.80 -2.49
N ARG A 327 -0.04 22.85 -1.82
CA ARG A 327 -0.28 24.17 -2.46
C ARG A 327 1.05 24.85 -2.78
N GLY A 328 1.21 25.31 -4.03
CA GLY A 328 2.41 26.02 -4.49
C GLY A 328 3.52 25.12 -5.02
N LEU A 329 3.37 23.79 -5.00
CA LEU A 329 4.37 22.86 -5.54
C LEU A 329 4.09 22.48 -6.99
N TYR A 330 5.16 22.29 -7.76
CA TYR A 330 5.12 21.65 -9.08
C TYR A 330 4.53 20.24 -8.99
N ARG A 331 3.93 19.76 -10.10
CA ARG A 331 3.19 18.48 -10.17
C ARG A 331 3.95 17.29 -9.56
N LEU A 332 5.23 17.13 -9.90
CA LEU A 332 6.08 16.05 -9.39
C LEU A 332 6.34 16.16 -7.89
N SER A 333 6.69 17.36 -7.42
CA SER A 333 6.96 17.65 -6.01
C SER A 333 5.70 17.48 -5.15
N ARG A 334 4.56 17.96 -5.65
CA ARG A 334 3.24 17.74 -5.04
C ARG A 334 2.89 16.26 -4.93
N SER A 335 3.09 15.50 -5.99
CA SER A 335 2.85 14.05 -6.00
C SER A 335 3.74 13.30 -5.00
N LEU A 336 5.03 13.67 -4.96
CA LEU A 336 6.01 13.08 -4.05
C LEU A 336 5.65 13.33 -2.58
N MET A 337 5.19 14.54 -2.25
CA MET A 337 4.79 14.89 -0.90
C MET A 337 3.47 14.25 -0.46
N LEU A 338 2.43 14.28 -1.31
CA LEU A 338 1.13 13.65 -1.01
C LEU A 338 1.29 12.14 -0.85
N SER A 339 2.05 11.49 -1.74
CA SER A 339 2.33 10.05 -1.64
C SER A 339 3.18 9.72 -0.41
N GLY A 340 4.13 10.59 -0.06
CA GLY A 340 4.93 10.49 1.17
C GLY A 340 4.08 10.58 2.43
N GLN A 341 3.06 11.44 2.46
CA GLN A 341 2.15 11.57 3.59
C GLN A 341 1.30 10.33 3.81
N VAL A 342 0.69 9.79 2.75
CA VAL A 342 -0.13 8.56 2.87
C VAL A 342 0.71 7.41 3.42
N TYR A 343 1.94 7.24 2.94
CA TYR A 343 2.87 6.26 3.51
C TYR A 343 3.19 6.54 4.97
N TYR A 344 3.64 7.75 5.29
CA TYR A 344 4.11 8.05 6.62
C TYR A 344 2.98 7.92 7.66
N THR A 345 1.78 8.43 7.36
CA THR A 345 0.60 8.34 8.23
C THR A 345 0.12 6.90 8.43
N THR A 346 0.21 6.04 7.41
CA THR A 346 -0.20 4.63 7.56
C THR A 346 0.85 3.80 8.31
N VAL A 347 2.13 4.01 8.01
CA VAL A 347 3.24 3.29 8.66
C VAL A 347 3.39 3.70 10.12
N ILE A 348 3.24 4.99 10.47
CA ILE A 348 3.30 5.45 11.87
C ILE A 348 2.16 4.87 12.70
N LEU A 349 0.94 4.82 12.15
CA LEU A 349 -0.21 4.23 12.83
C LEU A 349 0.06 2.75 13.12
N PHE A 350 0.53 1.99 12.11
CA PHE A 350 0.83 0.59 12.31
C PHE A 350 2.00 0.36 13.28
N PHE A 351 3.03 1.22 13.23
CA PHE A 351 4.13 1.19 14.19
C PHE A 351 3.63 1.30 15.63
N PHE A 352 2.72 2.24 15.92
CA PHE A 352 2.16 2.39 17.26
C PHE A 352 1.30 1.18 17.67
N VAL A 353 0.49 0.63 16.75
CA VAL A 353 -0.28 -0.59 17.04
C VAL A 353 0.65 -1.76 17.35
N ASN A 354 1.70 -1.95 16.54
CA ASN A 354 2.73 -2.97 16.77
C ASN A 354 3.46 -2.74 18.10
N LEU A 355 3.78 -1.49 18.46
CA LEU A 355 4.44 -1.15 19.73
C LEU A 355 3.54 -1.42 20.94
N VAL A 356 2.24 -1.09 20.85
CA VAL A 356 1.26 -1.40 21.90
C VAL A 356 1.14 -2.91 22.08
N MET A 357 1.04 -3.67 20.99
CA MET A 357 0.98 -5.14 21.05
C MET A 357 2.22 -5.75 21.70
N MET A 358 3.39 -5.17 21.44
CA MET A 358 4.68 -5.57 22.01
C MET A 358 4.81 -5.30 23.51
N CYS A 359 4.34 -4.14 23.97
CA CYS A 359 4.62 -3.63 25.32
C CYS A 359 3.43 -3.73 26.29
N SER A 360 2.23 -4.01 25.79
CA SER A 360 1.03 -4.06 26.63
C SER A 360 1.06 -5.28 27.56
N PRO A 361 0.95 -5.10 28.88
CA PRO A 361 0.86 -6.22 29.82
C PRO A 361 -0.49 -6.96 29.74
N LEU A 362 -1.45 -6.41 28.99
CA LEU A 362 -2.78 -7.01 28.78
C LEU A 362 -2.76 -8.11 27.71
N VAL A 363 -1.69 -8.19 26.91
CA VAL A 363 -1.55 -9.16 25.82
C VAL A 363 -0.76 -10.38 26.34
N PRO A 364 -1.14 -11.61 25.99
CA PRO A 364 -0.33 -12.78 26.31
C PRO A 364 1.05 -12.69 25.64
N VAL A 365 2.12 -13.06 26.36
CA VAL A 365 3.51 -12.97 25.88
C VAL A 365 3.73 -13.64 24.52
N ILE A 366 2.98 -14.69 24.23
CA ILE A 366 3.07 -15.42 22.95
C ILE A 366 2.60 -14.59 21.75
N MET A 367 1.71 -13.61 21.98
CA MET A 367 1.10 -12.76 20.95
C MET A 367 1.82 -11.42 20.78
N HIS A 368 2.76 -11.06 21.66
CA HIS A 368 3.52 -9.79 21.59
C HIS A 368 4.27 -9.61 20.25
N TYR A 369 4.51 -10.70 19.54
CA TYR A 369 5.36 -10.74 18.34
C TYR A 369 4.56 -11.00 17.06
N SER A 370 3.25 -11.24 17.15
CA SER A 370 2.40 -11.65 16.02
C SER A 370 2.32 -10.57 14.93
N LEU A 371 2.41 -9.29 15.30
CA LEU A 371 2.28 -8.17 14.35
C LEU A 371 3.58 -7.77 13.65
N ILE A 372 4.74 -8.28 14.07
CA ILE A 372 6.04 -7.83 13.55
C ILE A 372 6.19 -8.13 12.07
N ASN A 373 5.92 -9.38 11.67
CA ASN A 373 6.09 -9.81 10.29
C ASN A 373 5.11 -9.05 9.38
N THR A 374 3.91 -8.82 9.88
CA THR A 374 2.86 -8.05 9.22
C THR A 374 3.24 -6.59 9.05
N TYR A 375 3.82 -5.95 10.07
CA TYR A 375 4.36 -4.60 10.01
C TYR A 375 5.47 -4.46 8.97
N ILE A 376 6.42 -5.40 8.94
CA ILE A 376 7.53 -5.41 7.96
C ILE A 376 6.97 -5.54 6.53
N THR A 377 6.05 -6.48 6.34
CA THR A 377 5.39 -6.75 5.05
C THR A 377 4.64 -5.51 4.56
N PHE A 378 3.85 -4.90 5.43
CA PHE A 378 3.09 -3.69 5.13
C PHE A 378 4.01 -2.54 4.72
N THR A 379 5.08 -2.31 5.48
CA THR A 379 6.05 -1.24 5.20
C THR A 379 6.72 -1.44 3.84
N ASN A 380 7.08 -2.69 3.51
CA ASN A 380 7.63 -3.03 2.20
C ASN A 380 6.64 -2.75 1.06
N ILE A 381 5.42 -3.27 1.14
CA ILE A 381 4.35 -3.05 0.14
C ILE A 381 4.15 -1.55 -0.07
N MET A 382 4.01 -0.78 1.01
CA MET A 382 3.74 0.66 0.94
C MET A 382 4.93 1.44 0.37
N ALA A 383 6.16 1.12 0.74
CA ALA A 383 7.36 1.74 0.19
C ALA A 383 7.51 1.48 -1.32
N CYS A 384 7.31 0.22 -1.72
CA CYS A 384 7.34 -0.23 -3.11
C CYS A 384 6.23 0.39 -3.94
N LYS A 385 5.01 0.54 -3.39
CA LYS A 385 3.89 1.26 -4.01
C LYS A 385 4.26 2.70 -4.34
N ILE A 386 4.87 3.44 -3.40
CA ILE A 386 5.29 4.81 -3.69
C ILE A 386 6.37 4.83 -4.77
N PHE A 387 7.34 3.91 -4.72
CA PHE A 387 8.43 3.88 -5.69
C PHE A 387 7.89 3.69 -7.11
N ARG A 388 7.02 2.69 -7.28
CA ARG A 388 6.34 2.39 -8.54
C ARG A 388 5.49 3.56 -9.02
N GLY A 389 4.70 4.15 -8.14
CA GLY A 389 3.85 5.31 -8.47
C GLY A 389 4.65 6.53 -8.94
N ILE A 390 5.80 6.82 -8.31
CA ILE A 390 6.70 7.90 -8.75
C ILE A 390 7.35 7.55 -10.09
N ALA A 391 7.85 6.31 -10.25
CA ALA A 391 8.49 5.87 -11.49
C ALA A 391 7.54 5.99 -12.70
N LEU A 392 6.29 5.53 -12.56
CA LEU A 392 5.23 5.67 -13.57
C LEU A 392 4.81 7.12 -13.79
N GLY A 393 4.64 7.90 -12.72
CA GLY A 393 4.27 9.31 -12.82
C GLY A 393 5.30 10.11 -13.62
N MET A 394 6.59 9.85 -13.40
CA MET A 394 7.65 10.46 -14.19
C MET A 394 7.65 10.01 -15.66
N MET A 395 7.17 8.80 -15.97
CA MET A 395 7.05 8.35 -17.38
C MET A 395 5.93 9.09 -18.09
N GLN A 396 4.80 9.33 -17.44
CA GLN A 396 3.66 10.03 -18.06
C GLN A 396 3.94 11.51 -18.33
N ASP A 397 4.83 12.14 -17.56
CA ASP A 397 5.30 13.51 -17.79
C ASP A 397 6.36 13.61 -18.92
N SER A 398 6.91 12.49 -19.40
CA SER A 398 8.06 12.46 -20.31
C SER A 398 7.83 12.16 -21.82
N PRO A 399 6.69 11.68 -22.38
CA PRO A 399 6.70 11.21 -23.78
C PRO A 399 6.04 12.16 -24.79
N SER A 400 5.23 13.15 -24.37
CA SER A 400 4.42 13.94 -25.32
C SER A 400 4.28 15.44 -25.04
N SER A 401 4.54 15.93 -23.82
CA SER A 401 4.39 17.38 -23.54
C SER A 401 5.56 18.23 -24.04
N TRP A 402 6.74 17.63 -24.22
CA TRP A 402 7.96 18.36 -24.56
C TRP A 402 8.16 18.57 -26.06
N ASN A 403 7.58 17.72 -26.91
CA ASN A 403 7.81 17.77 -28.35
C ASN A 403 6.79 18.67 -29.05
N THR A 404 5.48 18.54 -28.81
CA THR A 404 4.48 19.25 -29.63
C THR A 404 4.36 20.74 -29.29
N ALA A 405 4.41 21.10 -28.00
CA ALA A 405 4.23 22.50 -27.55
C ALA A 405 5.45 23.38 -27.86
N ARG A 406 6.68 22.85 -27.76
CA ARG A 406 7.89 23.59 -28.13
C ARG A 406 8.12 23.61 -29.63
N ILE A 407 7.77 22.56 -30.37
CA ILE A 407 7.86 22.56 -31.84
C ILE A 407 6.84 23.55 -32.43
N GLY A 408 5.61 23.60 -31.90
CA GLY A 408 4.62 24.62 -32.27
C GLY A 408 5.09 26.04 -31.98
N ALA A 409 5.59 26.29 -30.76
CA ALA A 409 6.12 27.62 -30.38
C ALA A 409 7.41 28.00 -31.16
N ALA A 410 8.24 27.04 -31.55
CA ALA A 410 9.43 27.26 -32.38
C ALA A 410 9.09 27.49 -33.86
N LEU A 411 7.97 26.94 -34.34
CA LEU A 411 7.43 27.21 -35.69
C LEU A 411 6.75 28.58 -35.74
N ASP A 412 6.01 28.97 -34.70
CA ASP A 412 5.36 30.29 -34.62
C ASP A 412 6.35 31.44 -34.44
N SER A 413 7.47 31.21 -33.74
CA SER A 413 8.54 32.22 -33.59
C SER A 413 9.43 32.40 -34.81
N ARG A 414 9.29 31.55 -35.85
CA ARG A 414 10.00 31.68 -37.13
C ARG A 414 9.11 32.16 -38.28
N ALA A 415 7.84 32.46 -38.04
CA ALA A 415 7.01 33.10 -39.05
C ALA A 415 7.48 34.56 -39.23
N PRO A 416 7.96 34.96 -40.43
CA PRO A 416 8.37 36.34 -40.66
C PRO A 416 7.18 37.27 -40.48
N HIS A 417 7.36 38.30 -39.64
CA HIS A 417 6.43 39.41 -39.49
C HIS A 417 5.98 39.91 -40.86
N ARG A 418 4.72 39.63 -41.24
CA ARG A 418 4.05 40.37 -42.31
C ARG A 418 3.86 41.81 -41.80
N CYS A 419 4.75 42.69 -42.22
CA CYS A 419 4.59 44.14 -42.09
C CYS A 419 3.20 44.54 -42.61
N ARG A 420 2.32 44.96 -41.70
CA ARG A 420 1.03 45.56 -42.03
C ARG A 420 1.32 47.01 -42.42
N ALA A 421 1.29 47.29 -43.73
CA ALA A 421 1.42 48.64 -44.26
C ALA A 421 0.27 49.51 -43.72
N VAL A 422 0.63 50.69 -43.19
CA VAL A 422 -0.29 51.76 -42.82
C VAL A 422 -0.67 52.53 -44.08
N PRO A 423 -1.95 52.65 -44.46
CA PRO A 423 -2.35 53.59 -45.49
C PRO A 423 -2.39 55.00 -44.90
N ARG A 424 -1.64 55.94 -45.49
CA ARG A 424 -1.90 57.38 -45.35
C ARG A 424 -3.19 57.70 -46.10
N ALA A 425 -4.13 58.37 -45.44
CA ALA A 425 -5.25 59.01 -46.11
C ALA A 425 -4.82 60.38 -46.68
N PRO A 426 -5.35 60.81 -47.84
CA PRO A 426 -5.17 62.16 -48.37
C PRO A 426 -5.94 63.21 -47.56
#